data_AF-V5WKY8-F1
#
_entry.id   AF-V5WKY8-F1
#
_cell.length_a   1.000
_cell.length_b   1.000
_cell.length_c   1.000
_cell.angle_alpha   90.00
_cell.angle_beta   90.00
_cell.angle_gamma   90.00
#
_symmetry.space_group_name_H-M   'P 1'
#
loop_
_entity.id
_entity.type
_entity.pdbx_description
1 polymer ?
#
loop_
_entity_poly.entity_id
_entity_poly.type
_entity_poly.pdbx_seq_one_letter_code
_entity_poly.pdbx_strand_id
1 'polypeptide(L)'
;MNDRKNESAIVARAPGNLLICGEYMILEAGGQGIAMACGPKAEGRAWPAEGPKSVVHAITGDGAISLNTAMDNPARRLLSTSTVPL
;
A
#
# COMPACT_ATOMS: atom_id res chain seq x y z
N MET A 1 -11.16 -0.97 25.94
CA MET A 1 -10.34 -2.16 25.64
C MET A 1 -9.68 -2.10 24.24
N ASN A 2 -9.62 -0.93 23.59
CA ASN A 2 -9.10 -0.80 22.20
C ASN A 2 -7.74 -0.10 22.07
N ASP A 3 -7.20 0.50 23.15
CA ASP A 3 -6.01 1.36 23.01
C ASP A 3 -4.69 0.58 22.90
N ARG A 4 -4.61 -0.65 23.45
CA ARG A 4 -3.36 -1.44 23.43
C ARG A 4 -2.99 -2.02 22.07
N LYS A 5 -3.93 -2.14 21.12
CA LYS A 5 -3.62 -2.65 19.76
C LYS A 5 -2.91 -1.61 18.89
N ASN A 6 -3.03 -0.32 19.21
CA ASN A 6 -2.39 0.74 18.45
C ASN A 6 -0.89 0.89 18.71
N GLU A 7 -0.38 0.44 19.87
CA GLU A 7 1.04 0.61 20.24
C GLU A 7 2.00 -0.34 19.52
N SER A 8 1.47 -1.38 18.86
CA SER A 8 2.30 -2.41 18.17
C SER A 8 2.38 -2.24 16.65
N ALA A 9 1.77 -1.19 16.11
CA ALA A 9 1.74 -0.95 14.66
C ALA A 9 3.09 -0.40 14.17
N ILE A 10 3.68 -1.04 13.16
CA ILE A 10 4.74 -0.40 12.37
C ILE A 10 4.06 0.49 11.33
N VAL A 11 4.43 1.77 11.31
CA VAL A 11 3.91 2.76 10.37
C VAL A 11 5.02 3.21 9.43
N ALA A 12 4.80 3.06 8.12
CA ALA A 12 5.69 3.54 7.08
C ALA A 12 4.97 4.55 6.19
N ARG A 13 5.68 5.62 5.80
CA ARG A 13 5.14 6.69 4.94
C ARG A 13 6.09 6.91 3.76
N ALA A 14 5.55 6.94 2.56
CA ALA A 14 6.30 7.26 1.34
C ALA A 14 5.62 8.43 0.62
N PRO A 15 6.36 9.50 0.25
CA PRO A 15 5.79 10.55 -0.59
C PRO A 15 5.51 10.04 -2.00
N GLY A 16 4.54 10.67 -2.67
CA GLY A 16 4.45 10.59 -4.13
C GLY A 16 5.64 11.31 -4.76
N ASN A 17 5.98 10.95 -5.99
CA ASN A 17 7.02 11.63 -6.75
C ASN A 17 6.43 12.16 -8.06
N LEU A 18 6.75 13.41 -8.40
CA LEU A 18 6.49 14.00 -9.69
C LEU A 18 7.79 14.09 -10.47
N LEU A 19 7.86 13.43 -11.63
CA LEU A 19 9.00 13.55 -12.51
C LEU A 19 9.00 14.94 -13.18
N ILE A 20 10.10 15.69 -13.04
CA ILE A 20 10.22 17.05 -13.56
C ILE A 20 10.87 17.06 -14.94
N CYS A 21 11.91 16.23 -15.14
CA CYS A 21 12.57 16.08 -16.43
C CYS A 21 13.36 14.77 -16.52
N GLY A 22 13.70 14.37 -17.75
CA GLY A 22 14.53 13.19 -18.02
C GLY A 22 13.77 11.89 -18.18
N GLU A 23 12.46 11.92 -18.47
CA GLU A 23 11.63 10.71 -18.63
C GLU A 23 12.19 9.73 -19.67
N TYR A 24 12.38 10.18 -20.92
CA TYR A 24 12.93 9.34 -21.98
C TYR A 24 14.38 8.93 -21.71
N MET A 25 15.17 9.78 -21.05
CA MET A 25 16.54 9.44 -20.68
C MET A 25 16.58 8.28 -19.69
N ILE A 26 15.71 8.29 -18.68
CA ILE A 26 15.58 7.20 -17.71
C ILE A 26 15.08 5.93 -18.40
N LEU A 27 14.01 6.03 -19.18
CA LEU A 27 13.31 4.86 -19.73
C LEU A 27 14.08 4.17 -20.86
N GLU A 28 14.73 4.94 -21.74
CA GLU A 28 15.31 4.38 -22.97
C GLU A 28 16.82 4.21 -22.88
N ALA A 29 17.52 5.09 -22.15
CA ALA A 29 18.97 5.10 -22.09
C ALA A 29 19.55 4.68 -20.73
N GLY A 30 18.70 4.35 -19.74
CA GLY A 30 19.13 4.10 -18.36
C GLY A 30 19.83 5.33 -17.73
N GLY A 31 19.55 6.51 -18.26
CA GLY A 31 20.16 7.78 -17.89
C GLY A 31 19.57 8.37 -16.61
N GLN A 32 19.94 9.62 -16.34
CA GLN A 32 19.50 10.35 -15.15
C GLN A 32 18.28 11.23 -15.46
N GLY A 33 17.45 11.46 -14.45
CA GLY A 33 16.39 12.46 -14.47
C GLY A 33 16.16 13.04 -13.08
N ILE A 34 15.32 14.07 -13.01
CA ILE A 34 15.03 14.79 -11.76
C ILE A 34 13.57 14.59 -11.41
N ALA A 35 13.32 14.05 -10.22
CA ALA A 35 11.99 13.94 -9.65
C ALA A 35 11.90 14.74 -8.35
N MET A 36 10.73 15.31 -8.09
CA MET A 36 10.41 16.03 -6.88
C MET A 36 9.47 15.19 -6.02
N ALA A 37 9.84 14.99 -4.75
CA ALA A 37 8.93 14.40 -3.78
C ALA A 37 7.81 15.40 -3.47
N CYS A 38 6.56 14.97 -3.62
CA CYS A 38 5.38 15.78 -3.40
C CYS A 38 4.33 15.04 -2.54
N GLY A 39 3.43 15.80 -1.92
CA GLY A 39 2.20 15.22 -1.35
C GLY A 39 1.18 14.93 -2.45
N PRO A 40 0.24 13.97 -2.27
CA PRO A 40 -0.05 13.20 -1.05
C PRO A 40 0.94 12.04 -0.80
N LYS A 41 1.00 11.58 0.46
CA LYS A 41 1.87 10.47 0.90
C LYS A 41 1.06 9.17 0.96
N ALA A 42 1.64 8.08 0.49
CA ALA A 42 1.16 6.74 0.82
C ALA A 42 1.55 6.42 2.28
N GLU A 43 0.62 5.84 3.03
CA GLU A 43 0.86 5.36 4.39
C GLU A 43 0.50 3.86 4.47
N GLY A 44 1.43 3.07 4.99
CA GLY A 44 1.21 1.66 5.32
C GLY A 44 1.27 1.47 6.83
N ARG A 45 0.33 0.68 7.36
CA ARG A 45 0.34 0.23 8.74
C ARG A 45 0.34 -1.27 8.80
N ALA A 46 1.20 -1.85 9.63
CA ALA A 46 1.29 -3.28 9.81
C ALA A 46 1.21 -3.63 11.30
N TRP A 47 0.40 -4.62 11.62
CA TRP A 47 0.30 -5.23 12.95
C TRP A 47 0.76 -6.68 12.87
N PRO A 48 1.31 -7.25 13.96
CA PRO A 48 1.55 -8.68 14.04
C PRO A 48 0.27 -9.47 13.73
N ALA A 49 0.36 -10.50 12.91
CA ALA A 49 -0.77 -11.36 12.60
C ALA A 49 -1.15 -12.23 13.80
N GLU A 50 -2.45 -12.31 14.11
CA GLU A 50 -2.99 -13.28 15.07
C GLU A 50 -3.15 -14.64 14.36
N GLY A 51 -2.04 -15.37 14.16
CA GLY A 51 -2.00 -16.68 13.51
C GLY A 51 -1.34 -16.70 12.12
N PRO A 52 -1.48 -17.78 11.33
CA PRO A 52 -0.77 -17.95 10.06
C PRO A 52 -1.33 -17.13 8.89
N LYS A 53 -2.38 -16.34 9.12
CA LYS A 53 -3.14 -15.63 8.09
C LYS A 53 -2.67 -14.18 8.00
N SER A 54 -2.43 -13.67 6.79
CA SER A 54 -2.20 -12.25 6.56
C SER A 54 -3.39 -11.63 5.82
N VAL A 55 -3.74 -10.40 6.20
CA VAL A 55 -4.78 -9.62 5.54
C VAL A 55 -4.15 -8.31 5.09
N VAL A 56 -4.38 -7.95 3.84
CA VAL A 56 -3.91 -6.71 3.25
C VAL A 56 -5.12 -5.86 2.91
N HIS A 57 -5.17 -4.65 3.47
CA HIS A 57 -6.18 -3.65 3.13
C HIS A 57 -5.50 -2.53 2.36
N ALA A 58 -5.94 -2.27 1.14
CA ALA A 58 -5.53 -1.13 0.34
C ALA A 58 -6.65 -0.09 0.35
N ILE A 59 -6.36 1.10 0.86
CA ILE A 59 -7.31 2.21 0.87
C ILE A 59 -6.83 3.21 -0.18
N THR A 60 -7.70 3.53 -1.12
CA THR A 60 -7.48 4.50 -2.20
C THR A 60 -8.50 5.63 -2.07
N GLY A 61 -8.25 6.77 -2.71
CA GLY A 61 -9.19 7.91 -2.68
C GLY A 61 -10.61 7.54 -3.14
N ASP A 62 -10.73 6.53 -4.00
CA ASP A 62 -12.01 6.10 -4.60
C ASP A 62 -12.63 4.88 -3.87
N GLY A 63 -12.02 4.38 -2.79
CA GLY A 63 -12.54 3.28 -1.99
C GLY A 63 -11.48 2.34 -1.41
N ALA A 64 -11.93 1.29 -0.73
CA ALA A 64 -11.06 0.28 -0.10
C ALA A 64 -11.14 -1.07 -0.81
N ILE A 65 -9.99 -1.72 -1.00
CA ILE A 65 -9.85 -3.09 -1.51
C ILE A 65 -9.24 -3.93 -0.40
N SER A 66 -9.87 -5.04 -0.04
CA SER A 66 -9.36 -5.97 0.96
C SER A 66 -8.96 -7.28 0.29
N LEU A 67 -7.72 -7.70 0.51
CA LEU A 67 -7.14 -8.94 0.05
C LEU A 67 -6.85 -9.83 1.25
N ASN A 68 -7.57 -10.94 1.36
CA ASN A 68 -7.30 -11.96 2.37
C ASN A 68 -6.45 -13.07 1.73
N THR A 69 -5.26 -13.33 2.27
CA THR A 69 -4.37 -14.39 1.75
C THR A 69 -4.66 -15.75 2.37
N ALA A 70 -5.66 -15.85 3.26
CA ALA A 70 -6.04 -17.09 3.91
C ALA A 70 -6.76 -18.05 2.94
N MET A 71 -6.04 -18.64 1.99
CA MET A 71 -6.48 -19.89 1.36
C MET A 71 -5.28 -20.77 1.04
N ASP A 72 -5.39 -22.03 1.46
CA ASP A 72 -4.48 -23.15 1.15
C ASP A 72 -4.45 -23.50 -0.35
N ASN A 73 -4.91 -22.60 -1.23
CA ASN A 73 -5.00 -22.80 -2.66
C ASN A 73 -4.72 -21.49 -3.42
N PRO A 74 -3.58 -21.35 -4.13
CA PRO A 74 -3.22 -20.15 -4.87
C PRO A 74 -4.18 -19.81 -6.04
N ALA A 75 -5.08 -20.74 -6.43
CA ALA A 75 -6.03 -20.55 -7.52
C ALA A 75 -7.35 -19.85 -7.12
N ARG A 76 -7.59 -19.58 -5.83
CA ARG A 76 -8.78 -18.85 -5.36
C ARG A 76 -8.40 -17.56 -4.62
N ARG A 77 -7.83 -16.59 -5.33
CA ARG A 77 -7.79 -15.20 -4.85
C ARG A 77 -9.22 -14.63 -4.87
N LEU A 78 -9.91 -14.62 -3.73
CA LEU A 78 -11.14 -13.84 -3.59
C LEU A 78 -10.76 -12.37 -3.37
N LEU A 79 -10.81 -11.60 -4.44
CA LEU A 79 -10.86 -10.15 -4.39
C LEU A 79 -12.26 -9.76 -3.88
N SER A 80 -12.41 -9.51 -2.58
CA SER A 80 -13.63 -8.90 -2.07
C SER A 80 -13.46 -7.39 -2.05
N THR A 81 -14.06 -6.70 -3.02
CA THR A 81 -14.19 -5.24 -2.98
C THR A 81 -15.33 -4.90 -2.04
N SER A 82 -15.00 -4.27 -0.92
CA SER A 82 -15.97 -3.70 0.00
C SER A 82 -15.73 -2.19 -0.01
N THR A 83 -16.67 -1.44 -0.55
CA THR A 83 -16.72 0.01 -0.37
C THR A 83 -17.01 0.29 1.09
N VAL A 84 -15.96 0.50 1.87
CA VAL A 84 -16.09 1.05 3.22
C VAL A 84 -16.13 2.58 3.05
N PRO A 85 -17.24 3.26 3.40
CA PRO A 85 -17.25 4.72 3.44
C PRO A 85 -16.25 5.20 4.52
N LEU A 86 -15.50 6.24 4.20
CA LEU A 86 -14.55 6.89 5.10
C LEU A 86 -15.25 7.51 6.31
#